data_AF-A0AAU1C6D7-F1
#
_entry.id   AF-A0AAU1C6D7-F1
#
_cell.length_a   1.000
_cell.length_b   1.000
_cell.length_c   1.000
_cell.angle_alpha   90.00
_cell.angle_beta   90.00
_cell.angle_gamma   90.00
#
_symmetry.space_group_name_H-M   'P 1'
#
loop_
_entity.id
_entity.type
_entity.pdbx_description
1 polymer ?
#
loop_
_entity_poly.entity_id
_entity_poly.type
_entity_poly.pdbx_seq_one_letter_code
_entity_poly.pdbx_strand_id
1 'polypeptide(L)'
;MRSSDNDDRARQSVNHAQIERGRQAREEYERTSELAPAIRHFERTAEFLDLVGACHAFVATTNRVVPGLRGRTLSGDEQAVLGENVARVRAALEWIEHAAQTGDVDVDAALARLLRGQ
;
A
#
# COMPACT_ATOMS: atom_id res chain seq x y z
N MET A 1 27.85 19.94 29.90
CA MET A 1 27.02 18.93 29.20
C MET A 1 25.55 19.32 29.31
N ARG A 2 25.12 20.38 28.59
CA ARG A 2 23.75 20.96 28.68
C ARG A 2 23.31 21.68 27.38
N SER A 3 23.86 21.26 26.23
CA SER A 3 23.63 21.95 24.94
C SER A 3 22.98 21.10 23.85
N SER A 4 23.04 19.75 23.89
CA SER A 4 22.45 18.92 22.81
C SER A 4 20.93 18.73 22.97
N ASP A 5 20.45 18.68 24.22
CA ASP A 5 19.04 18.45 24.56
C ASP A 5 18.09 19.61 24.18
N ASN A 6 18.67 20.79 23.91
CA ASN A 6 17.95 21.98 23.45
C ASN A 6 17.96 22.08 21.91
N ASP A 7 19.00 21.56 21.25
CA ASP A 7 19.13 21.50 19.78
C ASP A 7 18.21 20.41 19.20
N ASP A 8 18.09 19.24 19.89
CA ASP A 8 17.18 18.17 19.45
C ASP A 8 15.69 18.56 19.56
N ARG A 9 15.31 19.29 20.62
CA ARG A 9 13.93 19.82 20.75
C ARG A 9 13.63 20.91 19.72
N ALA A 10 14.60 21.75 19.39
CA ALA A 10 14.45 22.76 18.35
C ALA A 10 14.28 22.14 16.97
N ARG A 11 15.07 21.10 16.63
CA ARG A 11 14.93 20.35 15.37
C ARG A 11 13.61 19.60 15.26
N GLN A 12 13.16 18.96 16.34
CA GLN A 12 11.85 18.31 16.38
C GLN A 12 10.69 19.30 16.22
N SER A 13 10.78 20.47 16.86
CA SER A 13 9.82 21.57 16.72
C SER A 13 9.75 22.10 15.28
N VAL A 14 10.89 22.29 14.63
CA VAL A 14 10.95 22.77 13.24
C VAL A 14 10.43 21.73 12.27
N ASN A 15 10.79 20.46 12.43
CA ASN A 15 10.25 19.36 11.61
C ASN A 15 8.73 19.26 11.76
N HIS A 16 8.22 19.32 13.00
CA HIS A 16 6.78 19.29 13.24
C HIS A 16 6.08 20.50 12.62
N ALA A 17 6.66 21.70 12.74
CA ALA A 17 6.09 22.91 12.13
C ALA A 17 6.13 22.88 10.60
N GLN A 18 7.14 22.27 9.99
CA GLN A 18 7.25 22.11 8.54
C GLN A 18 6.26 21.07 7.99
N ILE A 19 6.10 19.93 8.67
CA ILE A 19 5.09 18.92 8.33
C ILE A 19 3.69 19.53 8.44
N GLU A 20 3.43 20.27 9.52
CA GLU A 20 2.14 20.88 9.78
C GLU A 20 1.81 22.00 8.79
N ARG A 21 2.78 22.81 8.37
CA ARG A 21 2.62 23.79 7.28
C ARG A 21 2.39 23.13 5.93
N GLY A 22 3.07 22.02 5.65
CA GLY A 22 2.85 21.25 4.41
C GLY A 22 1.44 20.66 4.36
N ARG A 23 0.94 20.16 5.49
CA ARG A 23 -0.44 19.67 5.64
C ARG A 23 -1.46 20.80 5.43
N GLN A 24 -1.26 21.94 6.10
CA GLN A 24 -2.15 23.11 5.97
C GLN A 24 -2.17 23.68 4.54
N ALA A 25 -1.03 23.74 3.85
CA ALA A 25 -0.96 24.20 2.47
C ALA A 25 -1.68 23.26 1.49
N ARG A 26 -1.62 21.94 1.73
CA ARG A 26 -2.39 20.95 0.95
C ARG A 26 -3.89 21.10 1.19
N GLU A 27 -4.30 21.23 2.45
CA GLU A 27 -5.71 21.44 2.81
C GLU A 27 -6.27 22.77 2.28
N GLU A 28 -5.45 23.82 2.27
CA GLU A 28 -5.82 25.12 1.69
C GLU A 28 -5.96 25.04 0.17
N TYR A 29 -5.01 24.39 -0.51
CA TYR A 29 -5.10 24.11 -1.95
C TYR A 29 -6.35 23.28 -2.30
N GLU A 30 -6.62 22.22 -1.55
CA GLU A 30 -7.81 21.37 -1.73
C GLU A 30 -9.13 22.15 -1.56
N ARG A 31 -9.13 23.17 -0.69
CA ARG A 31 -10.30 24.01 -0.39
C ARG A 31 -10.48 25.16 -1.37
N THR A 32 -9.39 25.72 -1.91
CA THR A 32 -9.42 26.96 -2.70
C THR A 32 -9.20 26.77 -4.19
N SER A 33 -8.60 25.66 -4.62
CA SER A 33 -8.32 25.41 -6.03
C SER A 33 -9.54 24.89 -6.78
N GLU A 34 -9.96 25.62 -7.81
CA GLU A 34 -11.02 25.20 -8.74
C GLU A 34 -10.66 23.90 -9.50
N LEU A 35 -9.37 23.56 -9.59
CA LEU A 35 -8.86 22.36 -10.26
C LEU A 35 -8.78 21.13 -9.33
N ALA A 36 -8.84 21.31 -8.01
CA ALA A 36 -8.70 20.22 -7.05
C ALA A 36 -9.72 19.08 -7.25
N PRO A 37 -11.01 19.31 -7.57
CA PRO A 37 -11.95 18.24 -7.88
C PRO A 37 -11.58 17.42 -9.11
N ALA A 38 -11.09 18.07 -10.17
CA ALA A 38 -10.69 17.40 -11.41
C ALA A 38 -9.43 16.57 -11.21
N ILE A 39 -8.43 17.09 -10.50
CA ILE A 39 -7.20 16.38 -10.15
C ILE A 39 -7.51 15.13 -9.30
N ARG A 40 -8.33 15.26 -8.25
CA ARG A 40 -8.77 14.11 -7.43
C ARG A 40 -9.50 13.04 -8.25
N HIS A 41 -10.31 13.45 -9.22
CA HIS A 41 -10.99 12.52 -10.11
C HIS A 41 -9.98 11.75 -10.97
N PHE A 42 -9.00 12.43 -11.56
CA PHE A 42 -7.94 11.79 -12.34
C PHE A 42 -7.05 10.87 -11.49
N GLU A 43 -6.64 11.31 -10.31
CA GLU A 43 -5.86 10.51 -9.36
C GLU A 43 -6.62 9.23 -8.98
N ARG A 44 -7.89 9.35 -8.61
CA ARG A 44 -8.74 8.19 -8.29
C ARG A 44 -8.92 7.25 -9.49
N THR A 45 -9.04 7.78 -10.70
CA THR A 45 -9.12 6.97 -11.92
C THR A 45 -7.79 6.26 -12.22
N ALA A 46 -6.66 6.94 -12.03
CA ALA A 46 -5.34 6.36 -12.22
C ALA A 46 -5.07 5.23 -11.20
N GLU A 47 -5.33 5.48 -9.91
CA GLU A 47 -5.18 4.48 -8.84
C GLU A 47 -6.06 3.24 -9.07
N PHE A 48 -7.30 3.45 -9.52
CA PHE A 48 -8.19 2.36 -9.90
C PHE A 48 -7.63 1.53 -11.08
N LEU A 49 -7.15 2.19 -12.13
CA LEU A 49 -6.56 1.53 -13.29
C LEU A 49 -5.26 0.79 -12.93
N ASP A 50 -4.45 1.35 -12.05
CA ASP A 50 -3.24 0.70 -11.53
C ASP A 50 -3.59 -0.58 -10.78
N LEU A 51 -4.63 -0.56 -9.94
CA LEU A 51 -5.08 -1.74 -9.20
C LEU A 51 -5.63 -2.83 -10.13
N VAL A 52 -6.45 -2.45 -11.12
CA VAL A 52 -6.94 -3.37 -12.16
C VAL A 52 -5.77 -3.95 -12.95
N GLY A 53 -4.79 -3.12 -13.32
CA GLY A 53 -3.56 -3.53 -14.00
C GLY A 53 -2.76 -4.55 -13.19
N ALA A 54 -2.60 -4.33 -11.88
CA ALA A 54 -1.90 -5.24 -10.98
C ALA A 54 -2.58 -6.63 -10.93
N CYS A 55 -3.91 -6.67 -10.82
CA CYS A 55 -4.69 -7.92 -10.87
C CYS A 55 -4.49 -8.66 -12.20
N HIS A 56 -4.55 -7.96 -13.33
CA HIS A 56 -4.29 -8.55 -14.64
C HIS A 56 -2.86 -9.09 -14.77
N ALA A 57 -1.86 -8.35 -14.31
CA ALA A 57 -0.47 -8.77 -14.35
C ALA A 57 -0.23 -10.05 -13.52
N PHE A 58 -0.83 -10.14 -12.33
CA PHE A 58 -0.76 -11.33 -11.48
C PHE A 58 -1.37 -12.56 -12.17
N VAL A 59 -2.59 -12.42 -12.70
CA VAL A 59 -3.29 -13.52 -13.40
C VAL A 59 -2.52 -13.94 -14.65
N ALA A 60 -2.07 -12.99 -15.47
CA ALA A 60 -1.31 -13.28 -16.68
C ALA A 60 0.00 -14.02 -16.37
N THR A 61 0.72 -13.59 -15.34
CA THR A 61 1.96 -14.25 -14.90
C THR A 61 1.70 -15.67 -14.41
N THR A 62 0.66 -15.86 -13.59
CA THR A 62 0.27 -17.17 -13.07
C THR A 62 -0.11 -18.13 -14.19
N ASN A 63 -0.94 -17.68 -15.14
CA ASN A 63 -1.36 -18.47 -16.30
C ASN A 63 -0.17 -18.90 -17.18
N ARG A 64 0.89 -18.10 -17.24
CA ARG A 64 2.11 -18.43 -17.98
C ARG A 64 3.01 -19.43 -17.24
N VAL A 65 3.13 -19.31 -15.92
CA VAL A 65 4.10 -20.09 -15.12
C VAL A 65 3.54 -21.45 -14.69
N VAL A 66 2.29 -21.51 -14.21
CA VAL A 66 1.70 -22.72 -13.62
C VAL A 66 1.70 -23.93 -14.57
N PRO A 67 1.37 -23.79 -15.88
CA PRO A 67 1.47 -24.93 -16.81
C PRO A 67 2.87 -25.54 -16.89
N GLY A 68 3.93 -24.75 -16.67
CA GLY A 68 5.32 -25.21 -16.63
C GLY A 68 5.65 -26.10 -15.43
N LEU A 69 4.79 -26.16 -14.42
CA LEU A 69 4.92 -27.05 -13.26
C LEU A 69 4.32 -28.44 -13.51
N ARG A 70 3.68 -28.67 -14.65
CA ARG A 70 3.05 -29.95 -14.98
C ARG A 70 4.05 -31.11 -14.86
N GLY A 71 3.64 -32.18 -14.17
CA GLY A 71 4.46 -33.37 -13.97
C GLY A 71 5.60 -33.21 -12.95
N ARG A 72 5.68 -32.06 -12.26
CA ARG A 72 6.61 -31.84 -11.15
C ARG A 72 5.85 -31.92 -9.83
N THR A 73 6.44 -32.58 -8.85
CA THR A 73 5.98 -32.55 -7.47
C THR A 73 6.88 -31.59 -6.71
N LEU A 74 6.31 -30.54 -6.13
CA LEU A 74 7.02 -29.65 -5.24
C LEU A 74 7.40 -30.40 -3.97
N SER A 75 8.62 -30.19 -3.49
CA SER A 75 9.07 -30.62 -2.16
C SER A 75 8.23 -29.96 -1.05
N GLY A 76 8.30 -30.51 0.17
CA GLY A 76 7.59 -29.94 1.33
C GLY A 76 7.94 -28.48 1.58
N ASP A 77 9.23 -28.13 1.47
CA ASP A 77 9.70 -26.76 1.65
C ASP A 77 9.20 -25.81 0.54
N GLU A 78 9.23 -26.25 -0.72
CA GLU A 78 8.67 -25.48 -1.84
C GLU A 78 7.16 -25.26 -1.69
N GLN A 79 6.43 -26.28 -1.21
CA GLN A 79 5.00 -26.15 -0.92
C GLN A 79 4.73 -25.16 0.21
N ALA A 80 5.54 -25.19 1.28
CA ALA A 80 5.40 -24.25 2.40
C ALA A 80 5.62 -22.81 1.95
N VAL A 81 6.71 -22.55 1.20
CA VAL A 81 7.01 -21.21 0.66
C VAL A 81 5.93 -20.74 -0.29
N LEU A 82 5.47 -21.61 -1.20
CA LEU A 82 4.40 -21.25 -2.13
C LEU A 82 3.08 -20.97 -1.39
N GLY A 83 2.74 -21.79 -0.38
CA GLY A 83 1.56 -21.64 0.44
C GLY A 83 1.53 -20.31 1.20
N GLU A 84 2.66 -19.91 1.78
CA GLU A 84 2.80 -18.61 2.45
C GLU A 84 2.59 -17.44 1.49
N ASN A 85 3.20 -17.48 0.30
CA ASN A 85 2.99 -16.44 -0.72
C ASN A 85 1.54 -16.37 -1.20
N VAL A 86 0.88 -17.53 -1.38
CA VAL A 86 -0.54 -17.59 -1.73
C VAL A 86 -1.41 -16.98 -0.62
N ALA A 87 -1.09 -17.23 0.65
CA ALA A 87 -1.79 -16.59 1.77
C ALA A 87 -1.66 -15.06 1.74
N ARG A 88 -0.47 -14.54 1.41
CA ARG A 88 -0.22 -13.09 1.23
C ARG A 88 -1.05 -12.47 0.14
N VAL A 89 -1.11 -13.14 -1.02
CA VAL A 89 -1.94 -12.68 -2.12
C VAL A 89 -3.42 -12.66 -1.73
N ARG A 90 -3.92 -13.71 -1.08
CA ARG A 90 -5.33 -13.77 -0.64
C ARG A 90 -5.67 -12.64 0.32
N ALA A 91 -4.84 -12.39 1.33
CA ALA A 91 -5.07 -11.33 2.28
C ALA A 91 -5.06 -9.94 1.59
N ALA A 92 -4.16 -9.71 0.63
CA ALA A 92 -4.17 -8.49 -0.17
C ALA A 92 -5.45 -8.33 -1.02
N LEU A 93 -5.98 -9.42 -1.58
CA LEU A 93 -7.24 -9.40 -2.34
C LEU A 93 -8.44 -9.12 -1.42
N GLU A 94 -8.48 -9.72 -0.23
CA GLU A 94 -9.52 -9.45 0.78
C GLU A 94 -9.52 -7.98 1.20
N TRP A 95 -8.33 -7.37 1.34
CA TRP A 95 -8.19 -5.95 1.63
C TRP A 95 -8.68 -5.06 0.50
N ILE A 96 -8.34 -5.39 -0.74
CA ILE A 96 -8.84 -4.69 -1.93
C ILE A 96 -10.37 -4.71 -1.97
N GLU A 97 -10.98 -5.88 -1.72
CA GLU A 97 -12.43 -6.02 -1.67
C GLU A 97 -13.05 -5.21 -0.54
N HIS A 98 -12.46 -5.25 0.65
CA HIS A 98 -12.90 -4.43 1.79
C HIS A 98 -12.86 -2.94 1.45
N ALA A 99 -11.71 -2.43 1.01
CA ALA A 99 -11.53 -1.03 0.65
C ALA A 99 -12.47 -0.56 -0.46
N ALA A 100 -12.73 -1.41 -1.46
CA ALA A 100 -13.68 -1.10 -2.53
C ALA A 100 -15.13 -1.02 -2.02
N GLN A 101 -15.51 -1.84 -1.04
CA GLN A 101 -16.88 -1.90 -0.50
C GLN A 101 -17.14 -0.82 0.56
N THR A 102 -16.16 -0.52 1.41
CA THR A 102 -16.33 0.36 2.57
C THR A 102 -15.73 1.74 2.36
N GLY A 103 -14.78 1.88 1.43
CA GLY A 103 -13.91 3.07 1.31
C GLY A 103 -12.84 3.13 2.40
N ASP A 104 -12.77 2.14 3.29
CA ASP A 104 -11.78 2.05 4.36
C ASP A 104 -10.52 1.33 3.86
N VAL A 105 -9.41 2.04 3.84
CA VAL A 105 -8.10 1.53 3.41
C VAL A 105 -7.20 1.18 4.59
N ASP A 106 -7.71 1.17 5.82
CA ASP A 106 -6.92 0.77 6.97
C ASP A 106 -6.49 -0.70 6.84
N VAL A 107 -5.18 -0.91 6.81
CA VAL A 107 -4.59 -2.25 6.78
C VAL A 107 -4.73 -2.83 8.18
N ASP A 108 -5.52 -3.90 8.33
CA ASP A 108 -5.62 -4.56 9.63
C ASP A 108 -4.24 -5.10 10.08
N ALA A 109 -4.06 -5.24 11.40
CA ALA A 109 -2.77 -5.64 11.96
C ALA A 109 -2.34 -7.06 11.53
N ALA A 110 -3.28 -7.94 11.19
CA ALA A 110 -2.99 -9.31 10.75
C ALA A 110 -2.49 -9.32 9.30
N LEU A 111 -3.16 -8.61 8.41
CA LEU A 111 -2.74 -8.34 7.03
C LEU A 111 -1.40 -7.62 6.98
N ALA A 112 -1.20 -6.61 7.83
CA ALA A 112 0.07 -5.88 7.88
C ALA A 112 1.24 -6.79 8.27
N ARG A 113 1.03 -7.73 9.20
CA ARG A 113 2.04 -8.75 9.57
C ARG A 113 2.30 -9.72 8.43
N LEU A 114 1.23 -10.17 7.80
CA LEU A 114 1.25 -11.14 6.71
C LEU A 114 1.96 -10.56 5.46
N LEU A 115 1.71 -9.29 5.11
CA LEU A 115 2.42 -8.56 4.06
C LEU A 115 3.91 -8.32 4.37
N ARG A 116 4.25 -8.07 5.65
CA ARG A 116 5.63 -7.88 6.10
C ARG A 116 6.41 -9.20 6.23
N GLY A 117 5.75 -10.34 6.12
CA GLY A 117 6.36 -11.66 6.28
C GLY A 117 6.84 -11.96 7.69
N GLN A 118 6.12 -11.47 8.71
CA GLN A 118 6.38 -11.68 10.14
C GLN A 118 5.21 -12.35 10.86
#